data_AF-A0A673XJM3-F1
#
_entry.id   AF-A0A673XJM3-F1
#
_cell.length_a   1.000
_cell.length_b   1.000
_cell.length_c   1.000
_cell.angle_alpha   90.00
_cell.angle_beta   90.00
_cell.angle_gamma   90.00
#
_symmetry.space_group_name_H-M   'P 1'
#
loop_
_entity.id
_entity.type
_entity.pdbx_description
1 polymer ?
#
loop_
_entity_poly.entity_id
_entity_poly.type
_entity_poly.pdbx_seq_one_letter_code
_entity_poly.pdbx_strand_id
1 'polypeptide(L)'
;MVIRSIPGSDRSYFTAILLRKSRVQLLESSIVNDLTTEMRRNLLMAHVSFLGHPLCVMTSHMQSMKPKSLERQNQLRTEWKTMREQPQDNSVIFGGDTNLRDWEVKNQGGLPESICDVWESLGQPEDCRYTWDCVTNDNNDLPFPTRLRFDRIFLRQAGKGSKVSPDGITLVGLERLNDCQRFTSDHWGLL
;
A
#
# COMPACT_ATOMS: atom_id res chain seq x y z
N MET A 1 -20.56 -1.64 13.37
CA MET A 1 -19.66 -2.54 12.60
C MET A 1 -18.54 -2.99 13.52
N VAL A 2 -18.23 -4.29 13.61
CA VAL A 2 -17.11 -4.75 14.46
C VAL A 2 -15.85 -4.91 13.60
N ILE A 3 -14.81 -4.14 13.93
CA ILE A 3 -13.51 -4.15 13.26
C ILE A 3 -12.48 -4.84 14.15
N ARG A 4 -11.55 -5.59 13.57
CA ARG A 4 -10.31 -6.05 14.21
C ARG A 4 -9.17 -5.19 13.69
N SER A 5 -8.39 -4.59 14.59
CA SER A 5 -7.17 -3.86 14.25
C SER A 5 -5.96 -4.76 14.46
N ILE A 6 -5.02 -4.74 13.52
CA ILE A 6 -3.72 -5.40 13.59
C ILE A 6 -2.67 -4.31 13.44
N PRO A 7 -2.00 -3.89 14.53
CA PRO A 7 -0.99 -2.85 14.47
C PRO A 7 0.37 -3.41 14.03
N GLY A 8 1.13 -2.62 13.27
CA GLY A 8 2.50 -2.93 12.86
C GLY A 8 3.57 -2.53 13.90
N SER A 9 3.18 -1.81 14.96
CA SER A 9 4.03 -1.49 16.11
C SER A 9 3.16 -1.04 17.30
N ASP A 10 3.72 -1.03 18.50
CA ASP A 10 3.15 -0.44 19.72
C ASP A 10 3.67 0.98 20.01
N ARG A 11 4.46 1.55 19.09
CA ARG A 11 5.11 2.87 19.24
C ARG A 11 4.29 3.99 18.60
N SER A 12 4.84 5.20 18.57
CA SER A 12 4.15 6.44 18.17
C SER A 12 3.49 6.43 16.79
N TYR A 13 4.16 5.90 15.77
CA TYR A 13 3.71 5.88 14.37
C TYR A 13 3.92 4.50 13.77
N PHE A 14 2.88 3.95 13.13
CA PHE A 14 2.89 2.61 12.54
C PHE A 14 1.80 2.44 11.48
N THR A 15 1.93 1.39 10.68
CA THR A 15 0.89 0.90 9.78
C THR A 15 -0.10 -0.01 10.53
N ALA A 16 -1.33 -0.10 10.05
CA ALA A 16 -2.32 -1.00 10.63
C ALA A 16 -3.18 -1.64 9.53
N ILE A 17 -3.60 -2.88 9.76
CA ILE A 17 -4.59 -3.58 8.93
C ILE A 17 -5.90 -3.66 9.71
N LEU A 18 -6.98 -3.19 9.11
CA LEU A 18 -8.33 -3.16 9.69
C LEU A 18 -9.21 -4.20 8.99
N LEU A 19 -9.67 -5.21 9.73
CA LEU A 19 -10.48 -6.30 9.20
C LEU A 19 -11.93 -6.21 9.68
N ARG A 20 -12.89 -6.26 8.76
CA ARG A 20 -14.32 -6.36 9.11
C ARG A 20 -14.63 -7.79 9.59
N LYS A 21 -14.83 -7.97 10.90
CA LYS A 21 -14.97 -9.30 11.53
C LYS A 21 -16.11 -10.16 10.95
N SER A 22 -17.16 -9.54 10.43
CA SER A 22 -18.31 -10.24 9.85
C SER A 22 -18.05 -10.79 8.44
N ARG A 23 -16.90 -10.49 7.83
CA ARG A 23 -16.58 -10.87 6.44
C ARG A 23 -15.20 -11.52 6.30
N VAL A 24 -14.25 -11.11 7.14
CA VAL A 24 -12.85 -11.51 7.04
C VAL A 24 -12.44 -12.20 8.34
N GLN A 25 -11.99 -13.44 8.21
CA GLN A 25 -11.41 -14.21 9.31
C GLN A 25 -9.89 -14.05 9.28
N LEU A 26 -9.31 -13.57 10.39
CA LEU A 26 -7.85 -13.59 10.57
C LEU A 26 -7.39 -15.01 10.89
N LEU A 27 -6.38 -15.50 10.16
CA LEU A 27 -5.71 -16.78 10.43
C LEU A 27 -4.44 -16.53 11.22
N GLU A 28 -3.54 -15.70 10.68
CA GLU A 28 -2.29 -15.29 11.31
C GLU A 28 -1.89 -13.87 10.87
N SER A 29 -1.00 -13.24 11.63
CA SER A 29 -0.39 -11.96 11.28
C SER A 29 1.08 -11.96 11.66
N SER A 30 1.91 -11.31 10.84
CA SER A 30 3.34 -11.23 11.06
C SER A 30 3.90 -9.89 10.59
N ILE A 31 5.10 -9.57 11.06
CA ILE A 31 5.83 -8.33 10.71
C ILE A 31 7.20 -8.74 10.20
N VAL A 32 7.57 -8.25 9.02
CA VAL A 32 8.94 -8.31 8.51
C VAL A 32 9.59 -6.96 8.79
N ASN A 33 10.58 -6.93 9.68
CA ASN A 33 11.28 -5.71 10.07
C ASN A 33 12.38 -5.36 9.05
N ASP A 34 12.43 -4.09 8.64
CA ASP A 34 13.57 -3.57 7.89
C ASP A 34 14.63 -3.10 8.88
N LEU A 35 15.71 -3.88 9.04
CA LEU A 35 16.76 -3.56 10.01
C LEU A 35 17.56 -2.28 9.66
N THR A 36 17.45 -1.80 8.42
CA THR A 36 18.18 -0.66 7.87
C THR A 36 17.38 0.65 7.90
N THR A 37 16.10 0.61 8.27
CA THR A 37 15.26 1.81 8.29
C THR A 37 15.64 2.79 9.41
N GLU A 38 15.77 4.07 9.06
CA GLU A 38 15.90 5.16 10.04
C GLU A 38 14.55 5.71 10.50
N MET A 39 13.45 5.29 9.88
CA MET A 39 12.10 5.82 10.10
C MET A 39 11.14 4.77 10.69
N ARG A 40 11.68 3.67 11.24
CA ARG A 40 10.93 2.59 11.91
C ARG A 40 9.90 1.93 11.00
N ARG A 41 10.27 1.70 9.74
CA ARG A 41 9.41 1.06 8.75
C ARG A 41 9.46 -0.46 8.88
N ASN A 42 8.36 -1.09 8.50
CA ASN A 42 8.26 -2.53 8.42
C ASN A 42 7.16 -2.91 7.43
N LEU A 43 7.12 -4.19 7.09
CA LEU A 43 6.08 -4.79 6.29
C LEU A 43 5.17 -5.61 7.21
N LEU A 44 3.95 -5.11 7.41
CA LEU A 44 2.90 -5.78 8.17
C LEU A 44 2.12 -6.70 7.24
N MET A 45 1.90 -7.94 7.66
CA MET A 45 1.15 -8.94 6.91
C MET A 45 0.04 -9.55 7.77
N ALA A 46 -1.09 -9.86 7.13
CA ALA A 46 -2.13 -10.68 7.71
C ALA A 46 -2.62 -11.71 6.68
N HIS A 47 -2.58 -12.98 7.07
CA HIS A 47 -3.23 -14.05 6.32
C HIS A 47 -4.65 -14.19 6.79
N VAL A 48 -5.58 -14.11 5.85
CA VAL A 48 -7.00 -14.07 6.11
C VAL A 48 -7.75 -15.06 5.23
N SER A 49 -8.93 -15.45 5.69
CA SER A 49 -9.94 -16.08 4.85
C SER A 49 -11.04 -15.07 4.54
N PHE A 50 -11.32 -14.87 3.26
CA PHE A 50 -12.42 -14.05 2.77
C PHE A 50 -13.29 -14.91 1.85
N LEU A 51 -14.56 -15.08 2.21
CA LEU A 51 -15.49 -15.99 1.52
C LEU A 51 -14.96 -17.44 1.39
N GLY A 52 -14.16 -17.89 2.36
CA GLY A 52 -13.54 -19.22 2.33
C GLY A 52 -12.25 -19.31 1.50
N HIS A 53 -11.82 -18.23 0.85
CA HIS A 53 -10.60 -18.20 0.05
C HIS A 53 -9.44 -17.58 0.84
N PRO A 54 -8.24 -18.19 0.82
CA PRO A 54 -7.09 -17.66 1.51
C PRO A 54 -6.49 -16.46 0.75
N LEU A 55 -6.16 -15.42 1.51
CA LEU A 55 -5.61 -14.18 1.02
C LEU A 55 -4.51 -13.72 1.98
N CYS A 56 -3.39 -13.22 1.45
CA CYS A 56 -2.41 -12.48 2.22
C CYS A 56 -2.58 -10.99 1.92
N VAL A 57 -2.90 -10.20 2.95
CA VAL A 57 -2.94 -8.74 2.85
C VAL A 57 -1.70 -8.15 3.51
N MET A 58 -1.05 -7.23 2.82
CA MET A 58 0.24 -6.66 3.22
C MET A 58 0.16 -5.14 3.16
N THR A 59 0.84 -4.46 4.08
CA THR A 59 0.98 -3.00 4.07
C THR A 59 2.32 -2.57 4.62
N SER A 60 2.83 -1.47 4.10
CA SER A 60 4.07 -0.84 4.52
C SER A 60 3.93 0.66 4.30
N HIS A 61 4.74 1.41 5.05
CA HIS A 61 5.06 2.78 4.70
C HIS A 61 6.56 2.81 4.40
N MET A 62 6.93 2.72 3.14
CA MET A 62 8.35 2.68 2.75
C MET A 62 9.06 4.01 2.99
N GLN A 63 10.36 3.93 3.16
CA GLN A 63 11.25 5.03 3.52
C GLN A 63 10.97 6.30 2.71
N SER A 64 10.60 7.35 3.44
CA SER A 64 10.20 8.63 2.85
C SER A 64 11.42 9.46 2.43
N MET A 65 11.13 10.56 1.73
CA MET A 65 12.10 11.52 1.20
C MET A 65 12.93 11.02 0.02
N LYS A 66 13.28 11.96 -0.87
CA LYS A 66 14.04 11.71 -2.10
C LYS A 66 15.43 11.11 -1.83
N PRO A 67 16.24 11.59 -0.86
CA PRO A 67 17.60 11.07 -0.64
C PRO A 67 17.65 9.61 -0.17
N LYS A 68 16.55 9.08 0.39
CA LYS A 68 16.49 7.71 0.91
C LYS A 68 16.06 6.68 -0.15
N SER A 69 16.30 6.99 -1.42
CA SER A 69 15.93 6.15 -2.57
C SER A 69 16.53 4.74 -2.51
N LEU A 70 17.80 4.61 -2.13
CA LEU A 70 18.45 3.30 -2.05
C LEU A 70 17.73 2.39 -1.04
N GLU A 71 17.41 2.94 0.13
CA GLU A 71 16.70 2.20 1.18
C GLU A 71 15.30 1.79 0.72
N ARG A 72 14.54 2.73 0.14
CA ARG A 72 13.22 2.44 -0.42
C ARG A 72 13.27 1.35 -1.50
N GLN A 73 14.30 1.35 -2.36
CA GLN A 73 14.50 0.27 -3.34
C GLN A 73 14.86 -1.07 -2.70
N ASN A 74 15.59 -1.08 -1.58
CA ASN A 74 15.84 -2.30 -0.80
C ASN A 74 14.52 -2.86 -0.24
N GLN A 75 13.68 -1.99 0.34
CA GLN A 75 12.37 -2.34 0.87
C GLN A 75 11.46 -2.90 -0.21
N LEU A 76 11.41 -2.25 -1.38
CA LEU A 76 10.66 -2.74 -2.54
C LEU A 76 11.07 -4.16 -2.95
N ARG A 77 12.37 -4.47 -2.94
CA ARG A 77 12.84 -5.84 -3.23
C ARG A 77 12.40 -6.84 -2.16
N THR A 78 12.45 -6.47 -0.89
CA THR A 78 11.94 -7.29 0.22
C THR A 78 10.46 -7.55 0.03
N GLU A 79 9.65 -6.53 -0.21
CA GLU A 79 8.21 -6.65 -0.40
C GLU A 79 7.86 -7.56 -1.58
N TRP A 80 8.43 -7.34 -2.76
CA TRP A 80 8.19 -8.19 -3.92
C TRP A 80 8.67 -9.63 -3.73
N LYS A 81 9.78 -9.84 -3.02
CA LYS A 81 10.23 -11.18 -2.65
C LYS A 81 9.19 -11.84 -1.72
N THR A 82 8.78 -11.15 -0.67
CA THR A 82 7.78 -11.64 0.29
C THR A 82 6.45 -11.97 -0.37
N MET A 83 5.98 -11.14 -1.32
CA MET A 83 4.78 -11.43 -2.11
C MET A 83 4.93 -12.71 -2.94
N ARG A 84 6.05 -12.89 -3.65
CA ARG A 84 6.28 -14.07 -4.49
C ARG A 84 6.38 -15.36 -3.69
N GLU A 85 6.99 -15.30 -2.50
CA GLU A 85 7.19 -16.44 -1.62
C GLU A 85 5.92 -16.89 -0.86
N GLN A 86 4.80 -16.14 -0.96
CA GLN A 86 3.53 -16.59 -0.39
C GLN A 86 3.05 -17.91 -1.04
N PRO A 87 2.28 -18.74 -0.30
CA PRO A 87 1.73 -19.99 -0.83
C PRO A 87 1.00 -19.80 -2.17
N GLN A 88 1.08 -20.80 -3.05
CA GLN A 88 0.55 -20.70 -4.42
C GLN A 88 -0.98 -20.66 -4.49
N ASP A 89 -1.66 -21.09 -3.43
CA ASP A 89 -3.11 -21.03 -3.27
C ASP A 89 -3.62 -19.70 -2.70
N ASN A 90 -2.72 -18.80 -2.29
CA ASN A 90 -3.08 -17.48 -1.77
C ASN A 90 -3.00 -16.43 -2.87
N SER A 91 -4.01 -15.56 -2.99
CA SER A 91 -3.76 -14.27 -3.63
C SER A 91 -3.06 -13.34 -2.63
N VAL A 92 -2.26 -12.39 -3.12
CA VAL A 92 -1.52 -11.44 -2.27
C VAL A 92 -1.84 -10.03 -2.71
N ILE A 93 -2.34 -9.21 -1.77
CA ILE A 93 -2.62 -7.79 -2.01
C ILE A 93 -1.72 -7.00 -1.08
N PHE A 94 -0.83 -6.21 -1.67
CA PHE A 94 -0.12 -5.15 -0.97
C PHE A 94 -0.83 -3.82 -1.23
N GLY A 95 -1.03 -3.02 -0.19
CA GLY A 95 -1.47 -1.63 -0.32
C GLY A 95 -0.80 -0.75 0.74
N GLY A 96 -0.23 0.37 0.33
CA GLY A 96 0.41 1.30 1.26
C GLY A 96 1.14 2.45 0.58
N ASP A 97 1.72 3.33 1.39
CA ASP A 97 2.57 4.42 0.94
C ASP A 97 3.95 3.87 0.60
N THR A 98 4.20 3.71 -0.70
CA THR A 98 5.48 3.24 -1.21
C THR A 98 6.53 4.33 -1.29
N ASN A 99 6.16 5.61 -1.21
CA ASN A 99 7.04 6.74 -1.49
C ASN A 99 7.79 6.67 -2.84
N LEU A 100 7.39 5.77 -3.75
CA LEU A 100 8.14 5.44 -4.95
C LEU A 100 8.05 6.54 -6.00
N ARG A 101 9.13 6.66 -6.75
CA ARG A 101 9.15 7.32 -8.05
C ARG A 101 9.24 6.26 -9.13
N ASP A 102 8.65 6.52 -10.29
CA ASP A 102 8.58 5.52 -11.37
C ASP A 102 9.96 5.05 -11.86
N TRP A 103 10.98 5.91 -11.78
CA TRP A 103 12.35 5.53 -12.13
C TRP A 103 12.96 4.51 -11.15
N GLU A 104 12.49 4.45 -9.91
CA GLU A 104 12.98 3.48 -8.91
C GLU A 104 12.48 2.07 -9.25
N VAL A 105 11.24 1.96 -9.74
CA VAL A 105 10.70 0.70 -10.26
C VAL A 105 11.47 0.27 -11.52
N LYS A 106 11.75 1.22 -12.43
CA LYS A 106 12.55 0.95 -13.63
C LYS A 106 13.98 0.48 -13.30
N ASN A 107 14.61 1.04 -12.28
CA ASN A 107 15.94 0.61 -11.82
C ASN A 107 15.97 -0.83 -11.30
N GLN A 108 14.83 -1.38 -10.86
CA GLN A 108 14.71 -2.79 -10.45
C GLN A 108 14.40 -3.72 -11.65
N GLY A 109 14.37 -3.22 -12.88
CA GLY A 109 14.00 -3.98 -14.08
C GLY A 109 12.49 -4.01 -14.36
N GLY A 110 11.69 -3.19 -13.65
CA GLY A 110 10.24 -3.21 -13.72
C GLY A 110 9.60 -4.11 -12.65
N LEU A 111 8.27 -4.23 -12.70
CA LEU A 111 7.52 -5.14 -11.84
C LEU A 111 7.87 -6.61 -12.17
N PRO A 112 8.00 -7.49 -11.17
CA PRO A 112 8.11 -8.92 -11.43
C PRO A 112 6.88 -9.45 -12.18
N GLU A 113 7.05 -10.39 -13.10
CA GLU A 113 5.96 -10.92 -13.97
C GLU A 113 4.71 -11.43 -13.20
N SER A 114 4.91 -11.92 -11.98
CA SER A 114 3.83 -12.44 -11.13
C SER A 114 3.08 -11.36 -10.33
N ILE A 115 3.52 -10.10 -10.40
CA ILE A 115 2.97 -8.97 -9.64
C ILE A 115 2.54 -7.88 -10.62
N CYS A 116 1.31 -7.39 -10.48
CA CYS A 116 0.84 -6.21 -11.20
C CYS A 116 0.62 -5.01 -10.25
N ASP A 117 0.76 -3.81 -10.79
CA ASP A 117 0.25 -2.57 -10.18
C ASP A 117 -1.21 -2.42 -10.60
N VAL A 118 -2.12 -2.31 -9.63
CA VAL A 118 -3.57 -2.30 -9.89
C VAL A 118 -3.96 -1.09 -10.75
N TRP A 119 -3.39 0.08 -10.49
CA TRP A 119 -3.66 1.29 -11.29
C TRP A 119 -3.19 1.11 -12.73
N GLU A 120 -2.02 0.50 -12.94
CA GLU A 120 -1.52 0.20 -14.29
C GLU A 120 -2.41 -0.83 -15.00
N SER A 121 -2.83 -1.90 -14.30
CA SER A 121 -3.68 -2.96 -14.84
C SER A 121 -5.09 -2.48 -15.24
N LEU A 122 -5.58 -1.42 -14.61
CA LEU A 122 -6.87 -0.80 -14.90
C LEU A 122 -6.78 0.25 -16.02
N GLY A 123 -5.65 0.32 -16.72
CA GLY A 123 -5.48 1.24 -17.86
C GLY A 123 -5.04 2.64 -17.47
N GLN A 124 -4.42 2.80 -16.31
CA GLN A 124 -3.80 4.06 -15.85
C GLN A 124 -4.79 5.24 -15.78
N PRO A 125 -5.94 5.10 -15.09
CA PRO A 125 -6.94 6.17 -14.99
C PRO A 125 -6.33 7.44 -14.37
N GLU A 126 -6.41 8.56 -15.10
CA GLU A 126 -5.70 9.79 -14.74
C GLU A 126 -6.34 10.53 -13.55
N ASP A 127 -7.65 10.38 -13.35
CA ASP A 127 -8.42 10.97 -12.25
C ASP A 127 -7.98 10.48 -10.86
N CYS A 128 -7.34 9.31 -10.77
CA CYS A 128 -6.80 8.78 -9.52
C CYS A 128 -5.28 8.54 -9.55
N ARG A 129 -4.56 9.18 -10.49
CA ARG A 129 -3.12 8.97 -10.66
C ARG A 129 -2.30 9.48 -9.48
N TYR A 130 -2.61 10.67 -8.96
CA TYR A 130 -1.80 11.34 -7.95
C TYR A 130 -2.45 11.19 -6.58
N THR A 131 -1.76 10.47 -5.69
CA THR A 131 -2.24 10.18 -4.33
C THR A 131 -1.65 11.13 -3.29
N TRP A 132 -0.59 11.85 -3.64
CA TRP A 132 -0.07 12.99 -2.89
C TRP A 132 0.10 14.17 -3.84
N ASP A 133 -0.75 15.19 -3.68
CA ASP A 133 -0.91 16.27 -4.64
C ASP A 133 -0.98 17.63 -3.93
N CYS A 134 0.14 18.33 -3.86
CA CYS A 134 0.22 19.63 -3.19
C CYS A 134 -0.36 20.79 -4.02
N VAL A 135 -0.93 20.52 -5.19
CA VAL A 135 -1.70 21.51 -5.96
C VAL A 135 -3.16 21.53 -5.52
N THR A 136 -3.71 20.36 -5.21
CA THR A 136 -5.12 20.20 -4.81
C THR A 136 -5.29 19.98 -3.31
N ASN A 137 -4.23 19.60 -2.60
CA ASN A 137 -4.18 19.43 -1.15
C ASN A 137 -3.21 20.43 -0.52
N ASP A 138 -3.72 21.29 0.36
CA ASP A 138 -2.96 22.34 1.05
C ASP A 138 -2.65 22.00 2.52
N ASN A 139 -2.79 20.73 2.92
CA ASN A 139 -2.41 20.33 4.28
C ASN A 139 -0.91 20.49 4.54
N ASN A 140 -0.09 20.40 3.49
CA ASN A 140 1.34 20.73 3.53
C ASN A 140 1.57 22.03 2.74
N ASP A 141 2.26 22.99 3.37
CA ASP A 141 2.66 24.24 2.73
C ASP A 141 3.99 24.04 2.00
N LEU A 142 3.94 23.76 0.69
CA LEU A 142 5.13 23.61 -0.15
C LEU A 142 5.27 24.78 -1.12
N PRO A 143 6.48 25.34 -1.30
CA PRO A 143 6.70 26.50 -2.15
C PRO A 143 6.68 26.19 -3.66
N PHE A 144 6.40 24.94 -4.05
CA PHE A 144 6.37 24.51 -5.45
C PHE A 144 5.30 23.43 -5.69
N PRO A 145 4.69 23.39 -6.88
CA PRO A 145 3.73 22.35 -7.22
C PRO A 145 4.43 21.00 -7.32
N THR A 146 3.87 19.99 -6.66
CA THR A 146 4.38 18.62 -6.70
C THR A 146 3.23 17.63 -6.58
N ARG A 147 3.26 16.60 -7.44
CA ARG A 147 2.20 15.58 -7.54
C ARG A 147 2.87 14.23 -7.74
N LEU A 148 2.63 13.29 -6.84
CA LEU A 148 3.29 12.00 -6.82
C LEU A 148 2.29 10.87 -6.57
N ARG A 149 2.55 9.71 -7.17
CA ARG A 149 1.82 8.46 -6.97
C ARG A 149 2.56 7.60 -5.94
N PHE A 150 2.45 8.02 -4.69
CA PHE A 150 3.15 7.40 -3.56
C PHE A 150 2.40 6.17 -3.06
N ASP A 151 1.10 6.31 -2.83
CA ASP A 151 0.24 5.20 -2.48
C ASP A 151 -0.01 4.30 -3.70
N ARG A 152 0.28 3.01 -3.55
CA ARG A 152 0.15 2.01 -4.62
C ARG A 152 -0.49 0.74 -4.09
N ILE A 153 -1.15 0.02 -4.99
CA ILE A 153 -1.68 -1.32 -4.72
C ILE A 153 -1.01 -2.30 -5.68
N PHE A 154 -0.34 -3.30 -5.12
CA PHE A 154 0.27 -4.39 -5.89
C PHE A 154 -0.50 -5.69 -5.65
N LEU A 155 -0.69 -6.48 -6.70
CA LEU A 155 -1.44 -7.72 -6.66
C LEU A 155 -0.59 -8.86 -7.24
N ARG A 156 -0.44 -9.94 -6.47
CA ARG A 156 0.04 -11.24 -6.97
C ARG A 156 -1.13 -12.22 -6.96
N GLN A 157 -1.45 -12.78 -8.11
CA GLN A 157 -2.49 -13.81 -8.21
C GLN A 157 -2.09 -15.10 -7.49
N ALA A 158 -3.08 -15.85 -7.03
CA ALA A 158 -2.88 -17.26 -6.70
C ALA A 158 -2.58 -18.05 -7.99
N GLY A 159 -1.58 -18.91 -7.93
CA GLY A 159 -1.28 -19.89 -8.98
C GLY A 159 -2.29 -21.05 -9.02
N LYS A 160 -2.97 -21.31 -7.90
CA LYS A 160 -4.05 -22.31 -7.76
C LYS A 160 -5.21 -21.72 -6.97
N GLY A 161 -6.43 -22.17 -7.24
CA GLY A 161 -7.61 -21.71 -6.50
C GLY A 161 -8.15 -20.37 -7.00
N SER A 162 -8.66 -19.55 -6.07
CA SER A 162 -9.41 -18.33 -6.43
C SER A 162 -8.50 -17.15 -6.72
N LYS A 163 -8.82 -16.46 -7.81
CA LYS A 163 -8.13 -15.27 -8.29
C LYS A 163 -8.89 -14.02 -7.89
N VAL A 164 -8.17 -12.91 -7.75
CA VAL A 164 -8.72 -11.59 -7.46
C VAL A 164 -8.64 -10.75 -8.72
N SER A 165 -9.71 -10.09 -9.14
CA SER A 165 -9.64 -9.12 -10.25
C SER A 165 -10.01 -7.74 -9.72
N PRO A 166 -9.17 -6.72 -9.94
CA PRO A 166 -9.61 -5.34 -9.75
C PRO A 166 -10.75 -5.01 -10.71
N ASP A 167 -11.77 -4.33 -10.21
CA ASP A 167 -12.92 -3.85 -11.01
C ASP A 167 -12.84 -2.33 -11.26
N GLY A 168 -12.23 -1.61 -10.32
CA GLY A 168 -11.99 -0.17 -10.41
C GLY A 168 -11.03 0.30 -9.33
N ILE A 169 -10.65 1.56 -9.41
CA ILE A 169 -9.85 2.25 -8.40
C ILE A 169 -10.23 3.74 -8.42
N THR A 170 -10.40 4.35 -7.25
CA THR A 170 -10.72 5.79 -7.14
C THR A 170 -10.06 6.43 -5.93
N LEU A 171 -10.01 7.77 -5.92
CA LEU A 171 -9.53 8.53 -4.78
C LEU A 171 -10.64 8.77 -3.76
N VAL A 172 -10.28 8.74 -2.47
CA VAL A 172 -11.17 9.10 -1.36
C VAL A 172 -10.52 10.11 -0.42
N GLY A 173 -11.34 10.79 0.38
CA GLY A 173 -10.87 11.81 1.32
C GLY A 173 -10.65 13.18 0.67
N LEU A 174 -11.22 13.41 -0.51
CA LEU A 174 -11.14 14.66 -1.30
C LEU A 174 -11.95 15.83 -0.72
N GLU A 175 -12.73 15.60 0.34
CA GLU A 175 -13.55 16.63 0.98
C GLU A 175 -12.82 17.23 2.18
N ARG A 176 -12.96 18.55 2.36
CA ARG A 176 -12.47 19.23 3.55
C ARG A 176 -13.38 18.94 4.74
N LEU A 177 -12.76 18.81 5.91
CA LEU A 177 -13.46 18.71 7.17
C LEU A 177 -14.00 20.10 7.55
N ASN A 178 -15.29 20.18 7.88
CA ASN A 178 -15.97 21.45 8.15
C ASN A 178 -15.32 22.25 9.28
N ASP A 179 -14.89 21.57 10.35
CA ASP A 179 -14.46 22.22 11.59
C ASP A 179 -13.08 22.89 11.50
N CYS A 180 -12.19 22.37 10.63
CA CYS A 180 -10.81 22.86 10.52
C CYS A 180 -10.43 23.31 9.10
N GLN A 181 -11.32 23.13 8.12
CA GLN A 181 -11.09 23.45 6.71
C GLN A 181 -9.84 22.77 6.11
N ARG A 182 -9.43 21.64 6.68
CA ARG A 182 -8.33 20.80 6.19
C ARG A 182 -8.86 19.51 5.59
N PHE A 183 -8.07 18.89 4.73
CA PHE A 183 -8.34 17.52 4.28
C PHE A 183 -8.02 16.52 5.40
N THR A 184 -8.55 15.29 5.29
CA THR A 184 -8.31 14.24 6.29
C THR A 184 -6.83 13.89 6.43
N SER A 185 -6.07 14.01 5.34
CA SER A 185 -4.63 13.76 5.25
C SER A 185 -4.04 14.64 4.14
N ASP A 186 -2.73 14.82 4.10
CA ASP A 186 -2.02 15.35 2.93
C ASP A 186 -1.96 14.35 1.76
N HIS A 187 -2.30 13.08 2.03
CA HIS A 187 -2.54 12.06 1.02
C HIS A 187 -4.04 11.85 0.76
N TRP A 188 -4.37 11.47 -0.47
CA TRP A 188 -5.65 10.88 -0.85
C TRP A 188 -5.63 9.37 -0.62
N GLY A 189 -6.74 8.82 -0.13
CA GLY A 189 -6.88 7.37 0.00
C GLY A 189 -7.22 6.71 -1.35
N LEU A 190 -6.96 5.42 -1.47
CA LEU A 190 -7.38 4.59 -2.61
C LEU A 190 -8.51 3.64 -2.19
N LEU A 191 -9.54 3.53 -3.03
CA LEU A 191 -10.65 2.58 -2.90
C LEU A 191 -10.81 1.75 -4.16
#